data_AF-A0A329M5B7-F1
#
_entry.id   AF-A0A329M5B7-F1
#
_cell.length_a   1.000
_cell.length_b   1.000
_cell.length_c   1.000
_cell.angle_alpha   90.00
_cell.angle_beta   90.00
_cell.angle_gamma   90.00
#
_symmetry.space_group_name_H-M   'P 1'
#
loop_
_entity.id
_entity.type
_entity.pdbx_description
1 polymer ?
#
loop_
_entity_poly.entity_id
_entity_poly.type
_entity_poly.pdbx_seq_one_letter_code
_entity_poly.pdbx_strand_id
1 'polypeptide(L)'
;MQGYDDLLDLLIEIRNFFDSPNTNVIWSRYEKVEDVITDLDVIRQRLEQRDRKVISELKILFAPTGAYQEISISSDCGEKFVELAARFDHIIKSTRLD
;
A
#
# COMPACT_ATOMS: atom_id res chain seq x y z
N MET A 1 -9.12 -4.09 -17.99
CA MET A 1 -9.82 -3.11 -17.12
C MET A 1 -9.73 -3.57 -15.67
N GLN A 2 -10.04 -4.84 -15.38
CA GLN A 2 -9.93 -5.48 -14.05
C GLN A 2 -8.74 -5.07 -13.15
N GLY A 3 -7.50 -5.07 -13.67
CA GLY A 3 -6.32 -4.90 -12.80
C GLY A 3 -6.16 -3.56 -12.07
N TYR A 4 -6.63 -2.45 -12.65
CA TYR A 4 -6.61 -1.19 -11.92
C TYR A 4 -7.69 -1.13 -10.85
N ASP A 5 -8.86 -1.72 -11.13
CA ASP A 5 -9.98 -1.73 -10.20
C ASP A 5 -9.65 -2.63 -9.01
N ASP A 6 -9.04 -3.81 -9.25
CA ASP A 6 -8.53 -4.68 -8.19
C ASP A 6 -7.46 -3.98 -7.32
N LEU A 7 -6.61 -3.16 -7.93
CA LEU A 7 -5.59 -2.41 -7.21
C LEU A 7 -6.20 -1.25 -6.40
N LEU A 8 -7.24 -0.59 -6.91
CA LEU A 8 -7.99 0.42 -6.17
C LEU A 8 -8.67 -0.18 -4.94
N ASP A 9 -9.31 -1.34 -5.09
CA ASP A 9 -9.93 -2.07 -3.98
C ASP A 9 -8.90 -2.47 -2.92
N LEU A 10 -7.73 -2.95 -3.36
CA LEU A 10 -6.63 -3.27 -2.46
C LEU A 10 -6.13 -2.03 -1.71
N LEU A 11 -5.99 -0.88 -2.38
CA LEU A 11 -5.57 0.38 -1.74
C LEU A 11 -6.59 0.88 -0.71
N ILE A 12 -7.89 0.67 -0.94
CA ILE A 12 -8.93 0.98 0.04
C ILE A 12 -8.76 0.11 1.29
N GLU A 13 -8.50 -1.19 1.12
CA GLU A 13 -8.26 -2.10 2.24
C GLU A 13 -7.00 -1.71 3.03
N ILE A 14 -5.91 -1.37 2.35
CA ILE A 14 -4.66 -0.93 3.00
C ILE A 14 -4.86 0.38 3.75
N ARG A 15 -5.58 1.33 3.16
CA ARG A 15 -5.93 2.58 3.83
C ARG A 15 -6.67 2.31 5.13
N ASN A 16 -7.71 1.47 5.10
CA ASN A 16 -8.48 1.12 6.29
C ASN A 16 -7.64 0.34 7.32
N PHE A 17 -6.69 -0.48 6.85
CA PHE A 17 -5.77 -1.22 7.70
C PHE A 17 -4.82 -0.29 8.47
N PHE A 18 -4.28 0.75 7.83
CA PHE A 18 -3.43 1.74 8.49
C PHE A 18 -4.22 2.82 9.24
N ASP A 19 -5.50 3.04 8.94
CA ASP A 19 -6.40 3.96 9.66
C ASP A 19 -6.93 3.30 10.96
N SER A 20 -5.99 2.82 11.78
CA SER A 20 -6.23 2.09 13.02
C SER A 20 -5.48 2.78 14.16
N PRO A 21 -6.06 2.82 15.38
CA PRO A 21 -5.37 3.39 16.54
C PRO A 21 -4.09 2.63 16.93
N ASN A 22 -3.92 1.40 16.43
CA ASN A 22 -2.74 0.57 16.69
C ASN A 22 -1.62 0.80 15.65
N THR A 23 -1.86 1.61 14.62
CA THR A 23 -0.85 1.89 13.60
C THR A 23 0.28 2.72 14.21
N ASN A 24 1.49 2.20 14.05
CA ASN A 24 2.71 2.79 14.54
C ASN A 24 3.68 3.01 13.38
N VAL A 25 4.10 4.27 13.19
CA VAL A 25 4.93 4.71 12.05
C VAL A 25 6.40 4.92 12.41
N ILE A 26 6.82 4.59 13.63
CA ILE A 26 8.14 4.96 14.20
C ILE A 26 9.38 4.54 13.38
N TRP A 27 9.30 3.44 12.64
CA TRP A 27 10.39 2.95 11.78
C TRP A 27 10.22 3.27 10.30
N SER A 28 9.19 4.04 9.95
CA SER A 28 8.86 4.38 8.59
C SER A 28 9.34 5.78 8.21
N ARG A 29 9.15 6.13 6.93
CA ARG A 29 9.38 7.49 6.43
C ARG A 29 8.38 8.55 6.91
N TYR A 30 7.30 8.15 7.58
CA TYR A 30 6.19 9.03 7.94
C TYR A 30 6.32 9.54 9.38
N GLU A 31 5.92 10.79 9.63
CA GLU A 31 5.97 11.38 10.97
C GLU A 31 4.76 10.96 11.82
N LYS A 32 3.60 10.79 11.16
CA LYS A 32 2.33 10.42 11.80
C LYS A 32 1.46 9.57 10.87
N VAL A 33 0.46 8.90 11.44
CA VAL A 33 -0.45 8.01 10.70
C VAL A 33 -1.19 8.76 9.59
N GLU A 34 -1.57 10.01 9.85
CA GLU A 34 -2.28 10.86 8.88
C GLU A 34 -1.47 11.10 7.60
N ASP A 35 -0.14 11.08 7.67
CA ASP A 35 0.72 11.21 6.49
C ASP A 35 0.61 9.97 5.59
N VAL A 36 0.53 8.77 6.20
CA VAL A 36 0.33 7.49 5.49
C VAL A 36 -1.00 7.50 4.76
N ILE A 37 -2.07 7.94 5.45
CA ILE A 37 -3.41 8.01 4.89
C ILE A 37 -3.48 9.01 3.75
N THR A 38 -2.87 10.19 3.92
CA THR A 38 -2.81 11.23 2.89
C THR A 38 -2.06 10.73 1.65
N ASP A 39 -0.93 10.05 1.84
CA ASP A 39 -0.13 9.51 0.73
C ASP A 39 -0.88 8.40 -0.02
N LEU A 40 -1.60 7.52 0.70
CA LEU A 40 -2.48 6.52 0.10
C LEU A 40 -3.63 7.12 -0.70
N ASP A 41 -4.26 8.19 -0.20
CA ASP A 41 -5.34 8.88 -0.92
C ASP A 41 -4.80 9.56 -2.20
N VAL A 42 -3.59 10.13 -2.18
CA VAL A 42 -2.91 10.67 -3.37
C VAL A 42 -2.56 9.58 -4.38
N ILE A 43 -2.00 8.46 -3.92
CA ILE A 43 -1.70 7.28 -4.75
C ILE A 43 -2.98 6.78 -5.43
N ARG A 44 -4.09 6.65 -4.67
CA ARG A 44 -5.37 6.21 -5.20
C ARG A 44 -5.89 7.16 -6.28
N GLN A 45 -5.87 8.46 -6.03
CA GLN A 45 -6.30 9.47 -7.01
C GLN A 45 -5.48 9.41 -8.31
N ARG A 46 -4.16 9.24 -8.20
CA ARG A 46 -3.28 9.11 -9.38
C ARG A 46 -3.52 7.79 -10.12
N LEU A 47 -3.84 6.71 -9.41
CA LEU A 47 -4.19 5.43 -10.01
C LEU A 47 -5.54 5.48 -10.76
N GLU A 48 -6.52 6.21 -10.23
CA GLU A 48 -7.79 6.51 -10.91
C GLU A 48 -7.55 7.27 -12.23
N GLN A 49 -6.57 8.18 -12.24
CA GLN A 49 -6.11 8.90 -13.44
C GLN A 49 -5.24 8.06 -14.39
N ARG A 50 -5.02 6.77 -14.08
CA ARG A 50 -4.19 5.84 -14.85
C ARG A 50 -2.73 6.27 -14.96
N ASP A 51 -2.21 6.98 -13.96
CA ASP A 51 -0.78 7.28 -13.86
C ASP A 51 0.02 6.01 -13.57
N ARG A 52 0.72 5.51 -14.60
CA ARG A 52 1.54 4.29 -14.49
C ARG A 52 2.72 4.43 -13.54
N LYS A 53 3.18 5.64 -13.22
CA LYS A 53 4.31 5.84 -12.29
C LYS A 53 3.96 5.37 -10.89
N VAL A 54 2.68 5.48 -10.50
CA VAL A 54 2.16 5.01 -9.22
C VAL A 54 2.46 3.53 -8.98
N ILE A 55 2.44 2.70 -10.03
CA ILE A 55 2.72 1.28 -9.89
C ILE A 55 4.17 1.04 -9.42
N SER A 56 5.12 1.83 -9.93
CA SER A 56 6.53 1.74 -9.50
C SER A 56 6.72 2.23 -8.07
N GLU A 57 6.00 3.28 -7.68
CA GLU A 57 6.01 3.79 -6.30
C GLU A 57 5.43 2.76 -5.32
N LEU A 58 4.32 2.11 -5.68
CA LEU A 58 3.73 1.04 -4.88
C LEU A 58 4.67 -0.15 -4.72
N LYS A 59 5.39 -0.56 -5.78
CA LYS A 59 6.42 -1.61 -5.68
C LYS A 59 7.49 -1.26 -4.64
N ILE A 60 7.89 0.02 -4.52
CA ILE A 60 8.86 0.46 -3.52
C ILE A 60 8.25 0.43 -2.12
N LEU A 61 7.00 0.86 -1.95
CA LEU A 61 6.32 0.87 -0.65
C LEU A 61 6.10 -0.54 -0.09
N PHE A 62 5.86 -1.52 -0.98
CA PHE A 62 5.70 -2.94 -0.65
C PHE A 62 7.00 -3.74 -0.58
N ALA A 63 8.14 -3.16 -1.00
CA ALA A 63 9.42 -3.86 -1.02
C ALA A 63 9.86 -4.27 0.40
N PRO A 64 10.81 -5.22 0.52
CA PRO A 64 11.52 -5.43 1.77
C PRO A 64 12.08 -4.11 2.31
N THR A 65 11.87 -3.86 3.60
CA THR A 65 12.14 -2.58 4.29
C THR A 65 11.48 -1.36 3.62
N GLY A 66 10.42 -1.58 2.85
CA GLY A 66 9.54 -0.52 2.37
C GLY A 66 8.64 -0.03 3.49
N ALA A 67 8.14 1.20 3.36
CA ALA A 67 7.42 1.85 4.43
C ALA A 67 6.21 1.05 4.94
N TYR A 68 5.49 0.33 4.08
CA TYR A 68 4.35 -0.49 4.52
C TYR A 68 4.77 -1.71 5.33
N GLN A 69 5.91 -2.31 5.01
CA GLN A 69 6.46 -3.40 5.83
C GLN A 69 6.95 -2.86 7.19
N GLU A 70 7.68 -1.74 7.21
CA GLU A 70 8.18 -1.11 8.43
C GLU A 70 7.04 -0.74 9.40
N ILE A 71 5.96 -0.16 8.88
CA ILE A 71 4.76 0.13 9.65
C ILE A 71 4.15 -1.17 10.18
N SER A 72 4.05 -2.21 9.34
CA SER A 72 3.42 -3.47 9.76
C SER A 72 4.14 -4.17 10.91
N ILE A 73 5.49 -4.13 10.90
CA ILE A 73 6.33 -4.67 11.97
C ILE A 73 6.15 -3.84 13.24
N SER A 74 6.16 -2.50 13.09
CA SER A 74 6.01 -1.57 14.21
C SER A 74 4.64 -1.64 14.88
N SER A 75 3.62 -2.06 14.13
CA SER A 75 2.22 -2.14 14.55
C SER A 75 1.78 -3.56 14.92
N ASP A 76 2.72 -4.52 14.99
CA ASP A 76 2.47 -5.94 15.30
C ASP A 76 1.42 -6.61 14.39
N CYS A 77 1.40 -6.23 13.10
CA CYS A 77 0.40 -6.68 12.13
C CYS A 77 1.03 -7.29 10.86
N GLY A 78 2.23 -7.85 10.99
CA GLY A 78 3.01 -8.42 9.90
C GLY A 78 2.29 -9.52 9.11
N GLU A 79 1.50 -10.38 9.76
CA GLU A 79 0.76 -11.46 9.08
C GLU A 79 -0.26 -10.89 8.07
N LYS A 80 -1.03 -9.88 8.47
CA LYS A 80 -2.01 -9.24 7.58
C LYS A 80 -1.30 -8.48 6.45
N PHE A 81 -0.15 -7.88 6.72
CA PHE A 81 0.65 -7.25 5.68
C PHE A 81 1.14 -8.26 4.63
N VAL A 82 1.59 -9.46 5.02
CA VAL A 82 2.01 -10.50 4.07
C VAL A 82 0.86 -10.92 3.15
N GLU A 83 -0.36 -11.03 3.67
CA GLU A 83 -1.56 -11.30 2.86
C GLU A 83 -1.81 -10.19 1.83
N LEU A 84 -1.75 -8.93 2.25
CA LEU A 84 -1.94 -7.76 1.37
C LEU A 84 -0.85 -7.68 0.29
N ALA A 85 0.42 -7.92 0.67
CA ALA A 85 1.55 -7.93 -0.25
C ALA A 85 1.46 -9.07 -1.28
N ALA A 86 1.03 -10.26 -0.87
CA ALA A 86 0.80 -11.38 -1.79
C ALA A 86 -0.30 -11.07 -2.82
N ARG A 87 -1.37 -10.38 -2.39
CA ARG A 87 -2.44 -9.92 -3.30
C ARG A 87 -1.94 -8.83 -4.25
N PHE A 88 -1.15 -7.88 -3.78
CA PHE A 88 -0.50 -6.88 -4.63
C PHE A 88 0.33 -7.56 -5.73
N ASP A 89 1.22 -8.48 -5.35
CA ASP A 89 2.05 -9.23 -6.30
C ASP A 89 1.23 -9.98 -7.34
N HIS A 90 0.12 -10.61 -6.92
CA HIS A 90 -0.77 -11.33 -7.81
C HIS A 90 -1.42 -10.39 -8.83
N ILE A 91 -1.93 -9.24 -8.39
CA ILE A 91 -2.54 -8.23 -9.27
C ILE A 91 -1.53 -7.74 -10.30
N ILE A 92 -0.32 -7.34 -9.87
CA ILE A 92 0.71 -6.82 -10.78
C ILE A 92 1.11 -7.85 -11.84
N LYS A 93 1.34 -9.11 -11.44
CA LYS A 93 1.75 -10.20 -12.35
C LYS A 93 0.64 -10.60 -13.33
N SER A 94 -0.61 -10.69 -12.87
CA SER A 94 -1.74 -11.15 -13.70
C SER A 94 -2.17 -10.10 -14.74
N THR A 95 -1.94 -8.82 -14.47
CA THR A 95 -2.48 -7.72 -15.28
C THR A 95 -1.46 -7.04 -16.18
N ARG A 96 -0.21 -7.55 -16.21
CA ARG A 96 0.92 -6.98 -16.94
C ARG A 96 1.14 -5.50 -16.61
N LEU A 97 0.98 -5.14 -15.34
CA LEU A 97 1.35 -3.83 -14.80
C LEU A 97 2.82 -3.83 -14.34
N ASP A 98 3.60 -4.84 -14.76
CA ASP A 98 5.02 -4.97 -14.51
C ASP A 98 5.85 -3.91 -15.24
#